data_AF-A0A951LA71-F1
#
_entry.id   AF-A0A951LA71-F1
#
_cell.length_a   1.000
_cell.length_b   1.000
_cell.length_c   1.000
_cell.angle_alpha   90.00
_cell.angle_beta   90.00
_cell.angle_gamma   90.00
#
_symmetry.space_group_name_H-M   'P 1'
#
loop_
_entity.id
_entity.type
_entity.pdbx_description
1 polymer ?
#
loop_
_entity_poly.entity_id
_entity_poly.type
_entity_poly.pdbx_seq_one_letter_code
_entity_poly.pdbx_strand_id
1 'polypeptide(L)'
;MRHRLALDLAALPLHGKSWSSITWWGTLAFMLIEGTGFALVIAIYLYLANIASEWPIAAPPPDLGPGTLLTVVLLVSLVPNFLVLRWADRSDVTKVRIALLVMIVFGIVPLGLRAFEFPALHTRWDSNAYGSITWILLGLHTTHLITDLIDTIVLAALMFTRHGHYKRRIGDVQDNGLYWYFVVATWLPIYAILYWGPRL
;
A
#
# COMPACT_ATOMS: atom_id res chain seq x y z
N MET A 1 18.10 50.13 22.75
CA MET A 1 17.58 49.48 21.52
C MET A 1 17.97 48.00 21.59
N ARG A 2 17.01 47.07 21.59
CA ARG A 2 17.31 45.62 21.64
C ARG A 2 17.76 45.16 20.25
N HIS A 3 19.01 44.72 20.11
CA HIS A 3 19.47 44.07 18.88
C HIS A 3 18.70 42.77 18.68
N ARG A 4 17.89 42.67 17.62
CA ARG A 4 17.36 41.38 17.15
C ARG A 4 18.47 40.71 16.37
N LEU A 5 19.08 39.68 16.94
CA LEU A 5 19.89 38.72 16.18
C LEU A 5 18.96 38.00 15.20
N ALA A 6 18.96 38.46 13.94
CA ALA A 6 18.29 37.76 12.86
C ALA A 6 19.30 36.77 12.25
N LEU A 7 19.04 35.47 12.44
CA LEU A 7 19.83 34.41 11.83
C LEU A 7 19.40 34.28 10.36
N ASP A 8 20.34 34.38 9.43
CA ASP A 8 20.08 34.15 8.01
C ASP A 8 19.84 32.65 7.76
N LEU A 9 18.61 32.32 7.37
CA LEU A 9 18.17 30.96 7.11
C LEU A 9 18.15 30.63 5.60
N ALA A 10 18.61 31.53 4.72
CA ALA A 10 18.57 31.32 3.27
C ALA A 10 19.39 30.10 2.81
N ALA A 11 20.39 29.70 3.59
CA ALA A 11 21.23 28.54 3.30
C ALA A 11 20.62 27.19 3.74
N LEU A 12 19.49 27.19 4.48
CA LEU A 12 18.86 25.95 4.90
C LEU A 12 18.28 25.20 3.70
N PRO A 13 18.43 23.87 3.65
CA PRO A 13 17.82 23.08 2.60
C PRO A 13 16.30 23.24 2.64
N LEU A 14 15.70 23.55 1.49
CA LEU A 14 14.25 23.70 1.36
C LEU A 14 13.46 22.42 1.70
N HIS A 15 14.14 21.26 1.77
CA HIS A 15 13.54 19.95 2.04
C HIS A 15 14.48 19.11 2.89
N GLY A 16 13.95 18.52 3.97
CA GLY A 16 14.65 17.52 4.77
C GLY A 16 14.69 16.16 4.08
N LYS A 17 15.65 15.32 4.45
CA LYS A 17 15.73 13.92 4.01
C LYS A 17 15.15 13.00 5.10
N SER A 18 14.35 12.00 4.71
CA SER A 18 13.82 10.97 5.62
C SER A 18 13.13 11.61 6.84
N TRP A 19 13.50 11.25 8.08
CA TRP A 19 12.95 11.73 9.35
C TRP A 19 12.94 13.26 9.54
N SER A 20 13.77 13.99 8.78
CA SER A 20 13.79 15.47 8.80
C SER A 20 12.79 16.10 7.81
N SER A 21 12.14 15.30 6.96
CA SER A 21 11.06 15.75 6.07
C SER A 21 9.71 15.76 6.77
N ILE A 22 8.94 16.82 6.55
CA ILE A 22 7.55 16.90 7.02
C ILE A 22 6.64 15.93 6.27
N THR A 23 6.93 15.65 4.99
CA THR A 23 6.16 14.71 4.17
C THR A 23 6.25 13.30 4.73
N TRP A 24 7.44 12.91 5.19
CA TRP A 24 7.68 11.61 5.79
C TRP A 24 6.80 11.37 7.03
N TRP A 25 6.72 12.36 7.92
CA TRP A 25 5.81 12.30 9.09
C TRP A 25 4.34 12.32 8.69
N GLY A 26 3.98 13.07 7.63
CA GLY A 26 2.64 13.05 7.05
C GLY A 26 2.25 11.66 6.55
N THR A 27 3.15 11.01 5.81
CA THR A 27 2.96 9.64 5.31
C THR A 27 2.84 8.64 6.47
N LEU A 28 3.66 8.76 7.51
CA LEU A 28 3.52 7.93 8.71
C LEU A 28 2.16 8.10 9.40
N ALA A 29 1.72 9.35 9.59
CA ALA A 29 0.44 9.63 10.24
C ALA A 29 -0.73 9.11 9.39
N PHE A 30 -0.64 9.25 8.07
CA PHE A 30 -1.61 8.68 7.14
C PHE A 30 -1.66 7.14 7.24
N MET A 31 -0.51 6.45 7.22
CA MET A 31 -0.44 5.01 7.40
C MET A 31 -0.99 4.56 8.76
N LEU A 32 -0.82 5.36 9.82
CA LEU A 32 -1.41 5.07 11.13
C LEU A 32 -2.95 5.16 11.09
N ILE A 33 -3.50 6.18 10.43
CA ILE A 33 -4.95 6.37 10.29
C ILE A 33 -5.56 5.23 9.47
N GLU A 34 -5.02 4.97 8.27
CA GLU A 34 -5.48 3.88 7.41
C GLU A 34 -5.30 2.52 8.07
N GLY A 35 -4.15 2.30 8.74
CA GLY A 35 -3.86 1.08 9.48
C GLY A 35 -4.83 0.84 10.64
N THR A 36 -5.27 1.90 11.31
CA THR A 36 -6.33 1.82 12.33
C THR A 36 -7.66 1.43 11.68
N GLY A 37 -7.98 1.96 10.50
CA GLY A 37 -9.13 1.55 9.70
C GLY A 37 -9.12 0.05 9.41
N PHE A 38 -8.01 -0.48 8.87
CA PHE A 38 -7.84 -1.92 8.64
C PHE A 38 -8.00 -2.73 9.94
N ALA A 39 -7.37 -2.31 11.03
CA ALA A 39 -7.45 -2.99 12.32
C ALA A 39 -8.89 -3.06 12.85
N LEU A 40 -9.66 -1.98 12.72
CA LEU A 40 -11.07 -1.95 13.13
C LEU A 40 -11.94 -2.88 12.28
N VAL A 41 -11.75 -2.89 10.96
CA VAL A 41 -12.49 -3.80 10.06
C VAL A 41 -12.13 -5.26 10.35
N ILE A 42 -10.85 -5.57 10.62
CA ILE A 42 -10.42 -6.90 11.05
C ILE A 42 -11.04 -7.28 12.39
N ALA A 43 -11.10 -6.36 13.36
CA ALA A 43 -11.75 -6.62 14.64
C ALA A 43 -13.25 -6.92 14.47
N ILE A 44 -13.94 -6.19 13.58
CA ILE A 44 -15.34 -6.45 13.22
C ILE A 44 -15.48 -7.83 12.57
N TYR A 45 -14.59 -8.21 11.65
CA TYR A 45 -14.57 -9.54 11.03
C TYR A 45 -14.49 -10.65 12.10
N LEU A 46 -13.52 -10.55 13.01
CA LEU A 46 -13.31 -11.54 14.06
C LEU A 46 -14.49 -11.60 15.04
N TYR A 47 -15.07 -10.44 15.38
CA TYR A 47 -16.26 -10.38 16.21
C TYR A 47 -17.45 -11.09 15.55
N LEU A 48 -17.72 -10.80 14.28
CA LEU A 48 -18.80 -11.44 13.51
C LEU A 48 -18.58 -12.96 13.38
N ALA A 49 -17.35 -13.38 13.10
CA ALA A 49 -16.99 -14.81 13.03
C ALA A 49 -17.20 -15.53 14.36
N ASN A 50 -16.92 -14.87 15.49
CA ASN A 50 -17.05 -15.45 16.82
C ASN A 50 -18.51 -15.61 17.29
N ILE A 51 -19.43 -14.73 16.85
CA ILE A 51 -20.84 -14.79 17.25
C ILE A 51 -21.71 -15.61 16.28
N ALA A 52 -21.23 -15.86 15.07
CA ALA A 52 -21.96 -16.63 14.08
C ALA A 52 -21.95 -18.13 14.44
N SER A 53 -23.05 -18.83 14.16
CA SER A 53 -23.13 -20.29 14.35
C SER A 53 -22.25 -21.06 13.37
N GLU A 54 -21.97 -20.46 12.21
CA GLU A 54 -21.09 -20.98 11.17
C GLU A 54 -20.33 -19.81 10.52
N TRP A 55 -19.08 -20.06 10.14
CA TRP A 55 -18.27 -19.09 9.42
C TRP A 55 -17.38 -19.82 8.41
N PRO A 56 -17.49 -19.57 7.11
CA PRO A 56 -18.30 -18.53 6.45
C PRO A 56 -19.82 -18.82 6.42
N ILE A 57 -20.64 -17.78 6.22
CA ILE A 57 -22.10 -17.90 6.21
C ILE A 57 -22.60 -18.17 4.78
N ALA A 58 -23.29 -19.29 4.58
CA ALA A 58 -23.95 -19.67 3.31
C ALA A 58 -23.06 -19.61 2.05
N ALA A 59 -21.74 -19.73 2.22
CA ALA A 59 -20.76 -19.72 1.14
C ALA A 59 -19.54 -20.58 1.53
N PRO A 60 -18.88 -21.25 0.57
CA PRO A 60 -17.58 -21.86 0.84
C PRO A 60 -16.50 -20.78 1.08
N PRO A 61 -15.43 -21.12 1.81
CA PRO A 61 -14.25 -20.28 1.92
C PRO A 61 -13.68 -19.88 0.55
N PRO A 62 -13.10 -18.67 0.39
CA PRO A 62 -12.46 -18.26 -0.86
C PRO A 62 -11.32 -19.20 -1.24
N ASP A 63 -11.12 -19.46 -2.52
CA ASP A 63 -10.06 -20.36 -2.99
C ASP A 63 -8.67 -19.86 -2.56
N LEU A 64 -7.82 -20.77 -2.07
CA LEU A 64 -6.47 -20.42 -1.61
C LEU A 64 -5.57 -19.96 -2.76
N GLY A 65 -5.79 -20.46 -3.98
CA GLY A 65 -4.91 -20.23 -5.13
C GLY A 65 -4.70 -18.75 -5.43
N PRO A 66 -5.77 -17.99 -5.76
CA PRO A 66 -5.67 -16.57 -6.07
C PRO A 66 -5.06 -15.74 -4.93
N GLY A 67 -5.51 -15.94 -3.69
CA GLY A 67 -4.98 -15.23 -2.52
C GLY A 67 -3.50 -15.53 -2.25
N THR A 68 -3.08 -16.78 -2.42
CA THR A 68 -1.67 -17.19 -2.25
C THR A 68 -0.80 -16.62 -3.36
N LEU A 69 -1.25 -16.70 -4.61
CA LEU A 69 -0.53 -16.14 -5.75
C LEU A 69 -0.36 -14.62 -5.58
N LEU A 70 -1.42 -13.91 -5.18
CA LEU A 70 -1.34 -12.48 -4.90
C LEU A 70 -0.37 -12.18 -3.76
N THR A 71 -0.38 -12.97 -2.68
CA THR A 71 0.59 -12.85 -1.58
C THR A 71 2.02 -13.02 -2.07
N VAL A 72 2.30 -14.03 -2.89
CA VAL A 72 3.62 -14.28 -3.47
C VAL A 72 4.05 -13.09 -4.34
N VAL A 73 3.18 -12.58 -5.21
CA VAL A 73 3.49 -11.41 -6.05
C VAL A 73 3.82 -10.19 -5.19
N LEU A 74 3.04 -9.91 -4.14
CA LEU A 74 3.30 -8.80 -3.23
C LEU A 74 4.62 -8.97 -2.47
N LEU A 75 4.94 -10.17 -1.98
CA LEU A 75 6.22 -10.43 -1.30
C LEU A 75 7.41 -10.31 -2.25
N VAL A 76 7.29 -10.80 -3.49
CA VAL A 76 8.33 -10.65 -4.52
C VAL A 76 8.54 -9.19 -4.88
N SER A 77 7.47 -8.38 -4.90
CA SER A 77 7.53 -6.93 -5.18
C SER A 77 8.36 -6.13 -4.17
N LEU A 78 8.61 -6.69 -2.98
CA LEU A 78 9.46 -6.03 -1.96
C LEU A 78 10.91 -5.85 -2.46
N VAL A 79 11.39 -6.74 -3.32
CA VAL A 79 12.75 -6.66 -3.88
C VAL A 79 12.92 -5.44 -4.79
N PRO A 80 12.12 -5.25 -5.87
CA PRO A 80 12.21 -4.04 -6.67
C PRO A 80 11.87 -2.79 -5.88
N ASN A 81 10.93 -2.83 -4.93
CA ASN A 81 10.63 -1.68 -4.07
C ASN A 81 11.84 -1.24 -3.23
N PHE A 82 12.58 -2.20 -2.66
CA PHE A 82 13.83 -1.90 -1.96
C PHE A 82 14.88 -1.27 -2.90
N LEU A 83 14.97 -1.72 -4.15
CA LEU A 83 15.87 -1.14 -5.15
C LEU A 83 15.48 0.30 -5.51
N VAL A 84 14.18 0.60 -5.65
CA VAL A 84 13.66 1.98 -5.83
C VAL A 84 14.21 2.88 -4.73
N LEU A 85 13.99 2.51 -3.46
CA LEU A 85 14.42 3.31 -2.31
C LEU A 85 15.94 3.48 -2.26
N ARG A 86 16.69 2.39 -2.51
CA ARG A 86 18.16 2.41 -2.54
C ARG A 86 18.71 3.34 -3.62
N TRP A 87 18.12 3.35 -4.81
CA TRP A 87 18.56 4.20 -5.92
C TRP A 87 18.08 5.65 -5.76
N ALA A 88 16.91 5.86 -5.18
CA ALA A 88 16.43 7.18 -4.77
C ALA A 88 17.39 7.81 -3.76
N ASP A 89 17.84 7.05 -2.76
CA ASP A 89 18.83 7.51 -1.77
C ASP A 89 20.15 7.97 -2.38
N ARG A 90 20.56 7.33 -3.48
CA ARG A 90 21.77 7.65 -4.26
C ARG A 90 21.54 8.71 -5.32
N SER A 91 20.31 9.23 -5.44
CA SER A 91 19.89 10.17 -6.49
C SER A 91 20.17 9.66 -7.92
N ASP A 92 20.15 8.34 -8.13
CA ASP A 92 20.37 7.72 -9.45
C ASP A 92 19.04 7.68 -10.23
N VAL A 93 18.71 8.82 -10.83
CA VAL A 93 17.43 9.05 -11.52
C VAL A 93 17.15 8.02 -12.62
N THR A 94 18.19 7.59 -13.35
CA THR A 94 18.03 6.61 -14.44
C THR A 94 17.58 5.27 -13.89
N LYS A 95 18.21 4.80 -12.80
CA LYS A 95 17.82 3.53 -12.17
C LYS A 95 16.45 3.64 -11.50
N VAL A 96 16.14 4.77 -10.85
CA VAL A 96 14.80 5.02 -10.28
C VAL A 96 13.71 4.92 -11.34
N ARG A 97 13.90 5.52 -12.52
CA ARG A 97 12.94 5.44 -13.64
C ARG A 97 12.65 3.99 -14.03
N ILE A 98 13.69 3.19 -14.23
CA ILE A 98 13.54 1.77 -14.59
C ILE A 98 12.84 1.01 -13.47
N ALA A 99 13.22 1.27 -12.22
CA ALA A 99 12.62 0.63 -11.06
C ALA A 99 11.13 0.94 -10.90
N LEU A 100 10.72 2.20 -11.12
CA LEU A 100 9.32 2.61 -11.10
C LEU A 100 8.51 1.91 -12.20
N LEU A 101 9.06 1.75 -13.40
CA LEU A 101 8.40 0.96 -14.45
C LEU A 101 8.19 -0.49 -14.04
N VAL A 102 9.17 -1.09 -13.35
CA VAL A 102 9.02 -2.44 -12.78
C VAL A 102 7.93 -2.46 -11.69
N MET A 103 7.90 -1.46 -10.81
CA MET A 103 6.86 -1.34 -9.77
C MET A 103 5.45 -1.19 -10.34
N ILE A 104 5.28 -0.49 -11.47
CA ILE A 104 3.99 -0.41 -12.18
C ILE A 104 3.49 -1.80 -12.56
N VAL A 105 4.37 -2.68 -13.06
CA VAL A 105 4.01 -4.07 -13.37
C VAL A 105 3.57 -4.81 -12.10
N PHE A 106 4.29 -4.64 -11.00
CA PHE A 106 3.93 -5.22 -9.70
C PHE A 106 2.66 -4.62 -9.08
N GLY A 107 2.21 -3.44 -9.49
CA GLY A 107 0.89 -2.89 -9.15
C GLY A 107 -0.23 -3.42 -10.04
N ILE A 108 0.02 -3.62 -11.34
CA ILE A 108 -0.99 -4.11 -12.30
C ILE A 108 -1.29 -5.61 -12.09
N VAL A 109 -0.26 -6.43 -11.88
CA VAL A 109 -0.44 -7.89 -11.79
C VAL A 109 -1.40 -8.30 -10.67
N PRO A 110 -1.30 -7.81 -9.42
CA PRO A 110 -2.25 -8.16 -8.37
C PRO A 110 -3.66 -7.64 -8.65
N LEU A 111 -3.83 -6.50 -9.33
CA LEU A 111 -5.14 -6.02 -9.76
C LEU A 111 -5.77 -6.93 -10.82
N GLY A 112 -4.96 -7.47 -11.73
CA GLY A 112 -5.40 -8.50 -12.66
C GLY A 112 -5.91 -9.73 -11.93
N LEU A 113 -5.16 -10.23 -10.93
CA LEU A 113 -5.60 -11.34 -10.08
C LEU A 113 -6.92 -11.03 -9.35
N ARG A 114 -7.06 -9.82 -8.81
CA ARG A 114 -8.30 -9.35 -8.16
C ARG A 114 -9.50 -9.34 -9.11
N ALA A 115 -9.30 -8.91 -10.36
CA ALA A 115 -10.36 -8.88 -11.37
C ALA A 115 -10.92 -10.27 -11.70
N PHE A 116 -10.11 -11.33 -11.60
CA PHE A 116 -10.56 -12.72 -11.76
C PHE A 116 -11.11 -13.32 -10.46
N GLU A 117 -10.55 -12.92 -9.31
CA GLU A 117 -10.97 -13.44 -8.01
C GLU A 117 -12.33 -12.91 -7.57
N PHE A 118 -12.62 -11.62 -7.78
CA PHE A 118 -13.86 -11.00 -7.32
C PHE A 118 -15.14 -11.65 -7.88
N PRO A 119 -15.24 -11.99 -9.18
CA PRO A 119 -16.36 -12.75 -9.71
C PRO A 119 -16.43 -14.20 -9.20
N ALA A 120 -15.29 -14.78 -8.81
CA ALA A 120 -15.19 -16.12 -8.25
C ALA A 120 -15.47 -16.16 -6.74
N LEU A 121 -15.72 -15.01 -6.10
CA LEU A 121 -16.21 -14.98 -4.72
C LEU A 121 -17.62 -15.56 -4.69
N HIS A 122 -17.79 -16.68 -4.01
CA HIS A 122 -19.08 -17.36 -3.80
C HIS A 122 -20.04 -16.59 -2.87
N THR A 123 -19.78 -15.31 -2.61
CA THR A 123 -20.60 -14.44 -1.75
C THR A 123 -20.70 -13.05 -2.36
N ARG A 124 -21.87 -12.43 -2.24
CA ARG A 124 -22.09 -11.04 -2.63
C ARG A 124 -21.92 -10.13 -1.42
N TRP A 125 -21.44 -8.92 -1.66
CA TRP A 125 -21.29 -7.84 -0.68
C TRP A 125 -22.57 -7.52 0.11
N ASP A 126 -23.75 -7.77 -0.46
CA ASP A 126 -25.07 -7.47 0.11
C ASP A 126 -25.81 -8.71 0.65
N SER A 127 -25.19 -9.89 0.62
CA SER A 127 -25.88 -11.16 0.94
C SER A 127 -26.07 -11.40 2.44
N ASN A 128 -25.05 -11.17 3.25
CA ASN A 128 -25.04 -11.39 4.69
C ASN A 128 -23.82 -10.70 5.33
N ALA A 129 -23.67 -10.84 6.65
CA ALA A 129 -22.57 -10.24 7.41
C ALA A 129 -21.18 -10.73 6.96
N TYR A 130 -21.04 -12.00 6.53
CA TYR A 130 -19.77 -12.52 6.00
C TYR A 130 -19.44 -11.89 4.64
N GLY A 131 -20.42 -11.82 3.74
CA GLY A 131 -20.25 -11.19 2.43
C GLY A 131 -19.85 -9.73 2.56
N SER A 132 -20.56 -8.95 3.37
CA SER A 132 -20.28 -7.52 3.54
C SER A 132 -18.88 -7.26 4.09
N ILE A 133 -18.47 -7.94 5.16
CA ILE A 133 -17.17 -7.71 5.77
C ILE A 133 -16.00 -8.19 4.88
N THR A 134 -16.19 -9.30 4.15
CA THR A 134 -15.19 -9.83 3.22
C THR A 134 -14.95 -8.85 2.07
N TRP A 135 -16.03 -8.34 1.48
CA TRP A 135 -15.94 -7.35 0.40
C TRP A 135 -15.37 -6.01 0.88
N ILE A 136 -15.66 -5.58 2.11
CA ILE A 136 -15.04 -4.38 2.68
C ILE A 136 -13.53 -4.57 2.86
N LEU A 137 -13.07 -5.70 3.44
CA LEU A 137 -11.63 -5.96 3.61
C LEU A 137 -10.89 -6.03 2.27
N LEU A 138 -11.40 -6.82 1.32
CA LEU A 138 -10.79 -6.98 0.01
C LEU A 138 -10.86 -5.69 -0.81
N GLY A 139 -11.99 -4.98 -0.75
CA GLY A 139 -12.21 -3.71 -1.46
C GLY A 139 -11.32 -2.60 -0.91
N LEU A 140 -11.19 -2.47 0.41
CA LEU A 140 -10.32 -1.48 1.04
C LEU A 140 -8.86 -1.69 0.63
N HIS A 141 -8.36 -2.93 0.71
CA HIS A 141 -7.00 -3.27 0.28
C HIS A 141 -6.78 -3.03 -1.22
N THR A 142 -7.74 -3.44 -2.05
CA THR A 142 -7.68 -3.22 -3.50
C THR A 142 -7.68 -1.74 -3.85
N THR A 143 -8.45 -0.92 -3.13
CA THR A 143 -8.47 0.54 -3.31
C THR A 143 -7.11 1.14 -3.02
N HIS A 144 -6.46 0.72 -1.93
CA HIS A 144 -5.10 1.16 -1.58
C HIS A 144 -4.09 0.79 -2.67
N LEU A 145 -4.17 -0.45 -3.18
CA LEU A 145 -3.33 -0.91 -4.28
C LEU A 145 -3.54 -0.11 -5.57
N ILE A 146 -4.79 0.24 -5.92
CA ILE A 146 -5.10 1.10 -7.07
C ILE A 146 -4.51 2.50 -6.87
N THR A 147 -4.71 3.11 -5.70
CA THR A 147 -4.19 4.46 -5.43
C THR A 147 -2.67 4.50 -5.47
N ASP A 148 -2.01 3.47 -4.97
CA ASP A 148 -0.55 3.37 -4.97
C ASP A 148 0.01 3.13 -6.38
N LEU A 149 -0.67 2.31 -7.20
CA LEU A 149 -0.35 2.16 -8.61
C LEU A 149 -0.49 3.49 -9.37
N ILE A 150 -1.57 4.24 -9.14
CA ILE A 150 -1.78 5.54 -9.78
C ILE A 150 -0.66 6.51 -9.38
N ASP A 151 -0.32 6.59 -8.10
CA ASP A 151 0.77 7.42 -7.61
C ASP A 151 2.10 7.01 -8.25
N THR A 152 2.40 5.71 -8.30
CA THR A 152 3.60 5.17 -8.97
C THR A 152 3.65 5.56 -10.46
N ILE A 153 2.53 5.50 -11.19
CA ILE A 153 2.44 5.90 -12.60
C ILE A 153 2.72 7.41 -12.74
N VAL A 154 2.11 8.24 -11.89
CA VAL A 154 2.30 9.69 -11.91
C VAL A 154 3.75 10.04 -11.60
N LEU A 155 4.34 9.43 -10.58
CA LEU A 155 5.75 9.61 -10.23
C LEU A 155 6.67 9.14 -11.36
N ALA A 156 6.42 7.99 -11.96
CA ALA A 156 7.18 7.51 -13.11
C ALA A 156 7.15 8.56 -14.24
N ALA A 157 5.95 9.02 -14.63
CA ALA A 157 5.79 10.03 -15.67
C ALA A 157 6.54 11.33 -15.34
N LEU A 158 6.41 11.84 -14.11
CA LEU A 158 7.11 13.04 -13.65
C LEU A 158 8.63 12.87 -13.66
N MET A 159 9.13 11.68 -13.30
CA MET A 159 10.55 11.37 -13.29
C MET A 159 11.17 11.40 -14.69
N PHE A 160 10.40 11.14 -15.76
CA PHE A 160 10.86 11.31 -17.15
C PHE A 160 10.87 12.77 -17.64
N THR A 161 10.28 13.72 -16.89
CA THR A 161 10.35 15.15 -17.21
C THR A 161 11.59 15.82 -16.62
N ARG A 162 11.77 17.12 -16.90
CA ARG A 162 12.81 17.97 -16.27
C ARG A 162 12.75 17.98 -14.74
N HIS A 163 11.60 17.64 -14.15
CA HIS A 163 11.38 17.62 -12.71
C HIS A 163 12.02 16.42 -12.01
N GLY A 164 12.39 15.36 -12.73
CA GLY A 164 12.93 14.13 -12.13
C GLY A 164 14.27 14.29 -11.42
N HIS A 165 15.01 15.37 -11.68
CA HIS A 165 16.28 15.67 -11.00
C HIS A 165 16.11 16.50 -9.72
N TYR A 166 14.90 16.96 -9.42
CA TYR A 166 14.66 17.75 -8.21
C TYR A 166 14.67 16.85 -6.97
N LYS A 167 15.41 17.26 -5.93
CA LYS A 167 15.51 16.54 -4.65
C LYS A 167 14.14 16.24 -4.03
N ARG A 168 13.18 17.16 -4.20
CA ARG A 168 11.78 16.97 -3.78
C ARG A 168 11.15 15.72 -4.41
N ARG A 169 11.34 15.50 -5.72
CA ARG A 169 10.76 14.34 -6.43
C ARG A 169 11.37 13.02 -5.99
N ILE A 170 12.66 13.03 -5.65
CA ILE A 170 13.31 11.87 -5.04
C ILE A 170 12.68 11.57 -3.67
N GLY A 171 12.36 12.60 -2.88
CA GLY A 171 11.59 12.46 -1.64
C GLY A 171 10.20 11.85 -1.86
N ASP A 172 9.46 12.35 -2.86
CA ASP A 172 8.14 11.81 -3.21
C ASP A 172 8.22 10.30 -3.56
N VAL A 173 9.26 9.88 -4.31
CA VAL A 173 9.53 8.45 -4.60
C VAL A 173 9.85 7.65 -3.34
N GLN A 174 10.54 8.24 -2.37
CA GLN A 174 10.81 7.58 -1.09
C GLN A 174 9.53 7.38 -0.28
N ASP A 175 8.65 8.38 -0.26
CA ASP A 175 7.37 8.31 0.44
C ASP A 175 6.44 7.26 -0.22
N ASN A 176 6.39 7.20 -1.55
CA ASN A 176 5.68 6.15 -2.29
C ASN A 176 6.22 4.74 -1.97
N GLY A 177 7.54 4.54 -2.01
CA GLY A 177 8.13 3.24 -1.69
C GLY A 177 7.92 2.81 -0.22
N LEU A 178 7.81 3.76 0.71
CA LEU A 178 7.40 3.48 2.09
C LEU A 178 5.94 3.04 2.18
N TYR A 179 5.05 3.70 1.43
CA TYR A 179 3.64 3.36 1.39
C TYR A 179 3.38 1.98 0.77
N TRP A 180 4.14 1.59 -0.25
CA TRP A 180 4.07 0.23 -0.82
C TRP A 180 4.33 -0.86 0.24
N TYR A 181 5.28 -0.65 1.17
CA TYR A 181 5.48 -1.59 2.29
C TYR A 181 4.25 -1.70 3.18
N PHE A 182 3.54 -0.59 3.42
CA PHE A 182 2.30 -0.60 4.18
C PHE A 182 1.18 -1.37 3.46
N VAL A 183 1.04 -1.22 2.14
CA VAL A 183 0.09 -2.00 1.33
C VAL A 183 0.38 -3.50 1.42
N VAL A 184 1.66 -3.91 1.35
CA VAL A 184 2.04 -5.32 1.53
C VAL A 184 1.81 -5.78 2.97
N ALA A 185 2.16 -4.98 3.97
CA ALA A 185 2.02 -5.33 5.38
C ALA A 185 0.56 -5.51 5.80
N THR A 186 -0.34 -4.64 5.32
CA THR A 186 -1.79 -4.73 5.59
C THR A 186 -2.44 -5.93 4.90
N TRP A 187 -1.90 -6.41 3.78
CA TRP A 187 -2.39 -7.60 3.10
C TRP A 187 -2.23 -8.88 3.93
N LEU A 188 -1.09 -9.06 4.60
CA LEU A 188 -0.76 -10.31 5.30
C LEU A 188 -1.81 -10.75 6.36
N PRO A 189 -2.27 -9.88 7.28
CA PRO A 189 -3.32 -10.27 8.21
C PRO A 189 -4.65 -10.53 7.49
N ILE A 190 -4.98 -9.77 6.44
CA ILE A 190 -6.19 -9.99 5.63
C ILE A 190 -6.15 -11.38 4.98
N TYR A 191 -5.01 -11.74 4.37
CA TYR A 191 -4.79 -13.04 3.78
C TYR A 191 -4.94 -14.16 4.82
N ALA A 192 -4.31 -14.01 5.98
CA ALA A 192 -4.41 -14.98 7.06
C ALA A 192 -5.87 -15.20 7.50
N ILE A 193 -6.61 -14.12 7.80
CA ILE A 193 -7.97 -14.27 8.34
C ILE A 193 -8.98 -14.69 7.27
N LEU A 194 -8.88 -14.22 6.01
CA LEU A 194 -9.88 -14.53 4.98
C LEU A 194 -9.67 -15.89 4.32
N TYR A 195 -8.42 -16.31 4.14
CA TYR A 195 -8.10 -17.53 3.39
C TYR A 195 -7.76 -18.69 4.31
N TRP A 196 -7.04 -18.46 5.41
CA TRP A 196 -6.68 -19.53 6.34
C TRP A 196 -7.67 -19.66 7.50
N GLY A 197 -8.20 -18.55 8.03
CA GLY A 197 -9.15 -18.55 9.14
C GLY A 197 -10.34 -19.51 8.97
N PRO A 198 -11.11 -19.44 7.87
CA PRO A 198 -12.21 -20.36 7.58
C PRO A 198 -11.85 -21.84 7.40
N ARG A 199 -10.56 -22.20 7.44
CA ARG A 199 -10.04 -23.56 7.21
C ARG A 199 -9.42 -24.18 8.46
N LEU A 200 -9.45 -23.47 9.59
CA LEU A 200 -9.02 -23.95 10.91
C LEU A 200 -10.23 -24.47 11.67
#